data_AF-A0A952ITH9-F1
#
_entry.id   AF-A0A952ITH9-F1
#
_cell.length_a   1.000
_cell.length_b   1.000
_cell.length_c   1.000
_cell.angle_alpha   90.00
_cell.angle_beta   90.00
_cell.angle_gamma   90.00
#
_symmetry.space_group_name_H-M   'P 1'
#
loop_
_entity.id
_entity.type
_entity.pdbx_description
1 polymer ?
#
loop_
_entity_poly.entity_id
_entity_poly.type
_entity_poly.pdbx_seq_one_letter_code
_entity_poly.pdbx_strand_id
1 'polypeptide(L)'
;MPDTAETRVIGYFAVDGDRLVLDQGACVVTGSESTMTKVLAGLPETEKLTLAGQPLLFRPRKIRFGAIVDGMSRGGSYAFDEEAYARFRNVANERGFVLPEETFVDEGDGIALLNLKLDF
;
A
#
# COMPACT_ATOMS: atom_id res chain seq x y z
N MET A 1 20.85 -0.09 -17.97
CA MET A 1 19.64 0.75 -17.91
C MET A 1 18.91 0.36 -16.65
N PRO A 2 18.44 1.30 -15.80
CA PRO A 2 17.60 0.90 -14.67
C PRO A 2 16.38 0.14 -15.22
N ASP A 3 16.07 -1.00 -14.62
CA ASP A 3 14.94 -1.83 -15.00
C ASP A 3 13.67 -0.96 -14.88
N THR A 4 12.98 -0.72 -16.00
CA THR A 4 11.85 0.22 -16.07
C THR A 4 10.72 -0.21 -15.13
N ALA A 5 10.60 -1.52 -14.85
CA ALA A 5 9.64 -2.09 -13.93
C ALA A 5 9.82 -1.55 -12.49
N GLU A 6 11.05 -1.42 -11.99
CA GLU A 6 11.32 -0.98 -10.61
C GLU A 6 10.89 0.46 -10.36
N THR A 7 10.90 1.27 -11.41
CA THR A 7 10.50 2.68 -11.35
C THR A 7 8.99 2.90 -11.52
N ARG A 8 8.22 1.88 -11.92
CA ARG A 8 6.78 2.00 -12.15
C ARG A 8 6.07 2.33 -10.83
N VAL A 9 5.26 3.38 -10.88
CA VAL A 9 4.42 3.80 -9.76
C VAL A 9 3.25 2.83 -9.65
N ILE A 10 3.07 2.24 -8.48
CA ILE A 10 1.98 1.30 -8.20
C ILE A 10 0.80 2.04 -7.58
N GLY A 11 1.08 2.97 -6.67
CA GLY A 11 0.04 3.69 -5.97
C GLY A 11 0.60 4.72 -4.99
N TYR A 12 -0.18 4.97 -3.95
CA TYR A 12 0.08 5.91 -2.88
C TYR A 12 0.07 5.17 -1.55
N PHE A 13 0.94 5.59 -0.64
CA PHE A 13 0.99 5.14 0.74
C PHE A 13 1.04 6.35 1.66
N ALA A 14 0.69 6.20 2.92
CA ALA A 14 0.74 7.28 3.88
C ALA A 14 2.06 7.29 4.67
N VAL A 15 2.61 8.48 4.87
CA VAL A 15 3.74 8.71 5.77
C VAL A 15 3.45 9.82 6.76
N ASP A 16 4.08 9.74 7.93
CA ASP A 16 4.21 10.83 8.90
C ASP A 16 5.70 11.15 9.08
N GLY A 17 6.17 12.23 8.46
CA GLY A 17 7.61 12.52 8.35
C GLY A 17 8.34 11.39 7.61
N ASP A 18 9.26 10.73 8.33
CA ASP A 18 10.02 9.56 7.84
C ASP A 18 9.41 8.21 8.24
N ARG A 19 8.24 8.21 8.90
CA ARG A 19 7.56 6.99 9.37
C ARG A 19 6.50 6.54 8.38
N LEU A 20 6.43 5.22 8.19
CA LEU A 20 5.36 4.56 7.46
C LEU A 20 4.13 4.42 8.36
N VAL A 21 2.96 4.68 7.78
CA VAL A 21 1.68 4.37 8.42
C VAL A 21 1.29 2.96 8.03
N LEU A 22 0.98 2.14 9.03
CA LEU A 22 0.53 0.77 8.84
C LEU A 22 -0.89 0.64 9.38
N ASP A 23 -1.73 -0.07 8.66
CA ASP A 23 -3.03 -0.53 9.14
C ASP A 23 -2.91 -2.02 9.46
N GLN A 24 -3.25 -2.41 10.69
CA GLN A 24 -3.11 -3.79 11.19
C GLN A 24 -1.73 -4.44 10.94
N GLY A 25 -0.66 -3.63 10.93
CA GLY A 25 0.71 -4.11 10.69
C GLY A 25 1.10 -4.25 9.20
N ALA A 26 0.23 -3.88 8.26
CA ALA A 26 0.51 -3.84 6.84
C ALA A 26 0.57 -2.41 6.29
N CYS A 27 1.48 -2.17 5.34
CA CYS A 27 1.55 -0.89 4.65
C CYS A 27 0.45 -0.82 3.59
N VAL A 28 -0.50 0.09 3.78
CA VAL A 28 -1.62 0.27 2.84
C VAL A 28 -1.14 1.04 1.61
N VAL A 29 -1.44 0.51 0.43
CA VAL A 29 -1.17 1.10 -0.88
C VAL A 29 -2.47 1.23 -1.66
N THR A 30 -2.82 2.45 -2.05
CA THR A 30 -4.03 2.72 -2.84
C THR A 30 -3.69 3.22 -4.24
N GLY A 31 -4.55 2.97 -5.21
CA GLY A 31 -4.34 3.39 -6.60
C GLY A 31 -4.34 4.91 -6.78
N SER A 32 -5.03 5.64 -5.90
CA SER A 32 -5.13 7.11 -5.94
C SER A 32 -4.86 7.78 -4.59
N GLU A 33 -4.45 9.04 -4.64
CA GLU A 33 -4.26 9.92 -3.48
C GLU A 33 -5.58 10.20 -2.74
N SER A 34 -6.67 10.37 -3.49
CA SER A 34 -8.01 10.57 -2.92
C SER A 34 -8.47 9.33 -2.14
N THR A 35 -8.20 8.13 -2.66
CA THR A 35 -8.49 6.87 -1.96
C THR A 35 -7.66 6.76 -0.67
N MET A 36 -6.37 7.08 -0.71
CA MET A 36 -5.52 7.11 0.50
C MET A 36 -6.07 8.08 1.54
N THR A 37 -6.51 9.26 1.12
CA THR A 37 -7.09 10.25 2.04
C THR A 37 -8.35 9.72 2.72
N LYS A 38 -9.18 8.95 2.01
CA LYS A 38 -10.35 8.27 2.60
C LYS A 38 -9.95 7.19 3.59
N VAL A 39 -8.95 6.35 3.28
CA VAL A 39 -8.40 5.36 4.23
C VAL A 39 -7.98 6.06 5.52
N LEU A 40 -7.19 7.13 5.40
CA LEU A 40 -6.71 7.90 6.54
C LEU A 40 -7.84 8.55 7.35
N ALA A 41 -8.90 9.00 6.68
CA ALA A 41 -10.09 9.53 7.36
C ALA A 41 -10.84 8.43 8.13
N GLY A 42 -10.83 7.18 7.66
CA GLY A 42 -11.45 6.03 8.30
C GLY A 42 -10.69 5.46 9.51
N LEU A 43 -9.41 5.80 9.69
CA LEU A 43 -8.62 5.30 10.83
C LEU A 43 -9.20 5.77 12.18
N PRO A 44 -9.16 4.92 13.22
CA PRO A 44 -9.59 5.31 14.56
C PRO A 44 -8.70 6.44 15.10
N GLU A 45 -9.26 7.34 15.92
CA GLU A 45 -8.51 8.51 16.43
C GLU A 45 -7.23 8.12 17.19
N THR A 46 -7.22 6.97 17.86
CA THR A 46 -6.04 6.41 18.53
C THR A 46 -4.89 6.12 17.58
N GLU A 47 -5.17 5.79 16.32
CA GLU A 47 -4.17 5.54 15.28
C GLU A 47 -3.82 6.81 14.50
N LYS A 48 -4.58 7.89 14.69
CA LYS A 48 -4.28 9.24 14.17
C LYS A 48 -3.39 10.05 15.12
N LEU A 49 -2.95 9.46 16.22
CA LEU A 49 -2.09 10.09 17.22
C LEU A 49 -0.74 9.37 17.30
N THR A 50 0.32 10.14 17.50
CA THR A 50 1.63 9.64 17.89
C THR A 50 1.59 9.02 19.29
N LEU A 51 2.63 8.26 19.67
CA LEU A 51 2.83 7.80 21.05
C LEU A 51 2.83 8.93 22.10
N ALA A 52 3.12 10.18 21.67
CA ALA A 52 3.09 11.36 22.51
C ALA A 52 1.73 12.10 22.50
N GLY A 53 0.68 11.51 21.90
CA GLY A 53 -0.65 12.09 21.81
C GLY A 53 -0.76 13.28 20.86
N GLN A 54 0.21 13.49 19.97
CA GLN A 54 0.16 14.52 18.93
C GLN A 54 -0.53 13.99 17.66
N PRO A 55 -1.33 14.79 16.95
CA PRO A 55 -1.92 14.38 15.67
C PRO A 55 -0.84 14.06 14.63
N LEU A 56 -1.00 12.93 13.97
CA LEU A 56 -0.15 12.51 12.86
C LEU A 56 -0.46 13.37 11.63
N LEU A 57 0.59 13.87 10.97
CA LEU A 57 0.46 14.68 9.76
C LEU A 57 0.66 13.79 8.54
N PHE A 58 -0.34 12.95 8.29
CA PHE A 58 -0.30 12.02 7.19
C PHE A 58 -0.21 12.73 5.84
N ARG A 59 0.80 12.37 5.05
CA ARG A 59 0.93 12.82 3.67
C ARG A 59 0.95 11.63 2.72
N PRO A 60 0.04 11.58 1.75
CA PRO A 60 0.12 10.62 0.67
C PRO A 60 1.44 10.81 -0.11
N ARG A 61 2.16 9.72 -0.35
CA ARG A 61 3.35 9.69 -1.21
C ARG A 61 3.22 8.58 -2.23
N LYS A 62 3.80 8.77 -3.40
CA LYS A 62 3.84 7.73 -4.43
C LYS A 62 4.80 6.61 -4.01
N ILE A 63 4.39 5.37 -4.20
CA ILE A 63 5.23 4.19 -4.02
C ILE A 63 5.44 3.48 -5.37
N ARG A 64 6.63 2.92 -5.54
CA ARG A 64 7.06 2.23 -6.76
C ARG A 64 7.19 0.73 -6.52
N PHE A 65 7.09 -0.05 -7.59
CA PHE A 65 7.19 -1.50 -7.54
C PHE A 65 8.44 -1.99 -6.83
N GLY A 66 9.62 -1.46 -7.18
CA GLY A 66 10.88 -1.91 -6.58
C GLY A 66 10.94 -1.67 -5.06
N ALA A 67 10.36 -0.56 -4.58
CA ALA A 67 10.31 -0.26 -3.15
C ALA A 67 9.37 -1.21 -2.39
N ILE A 68 8.26 -1.61 -3.01
CA ILE A 68 7.34 -2.60 -2.44
C ILE A 68 8.03 -3.96 -2.33
N VAL A 69 8.67 -4.42 -3.42
CA VAL A 69 9.35 -5.71 -3.44
C VAL A 69 10.53 -5.75 -2.47
N ASP A 70 11.33 -4.69 -2.38
CA ASP A 70 12.40 -4.60 -1.37
C ASP A 70 11.82 -4.66 0.06
N GLY A 71 10.72 -3.95 0.33
CA GLY A 71 10.03 -4.01 1.62
C GLY A 71 9.50 -5.40 1.95
N MET A 72 8.84 -6.06 1.00
CA MET A 72 8.30 -7.41 1.17
C MET A 72 9.42 -8.45 1.38
N SER A 73 10.55 -8.34 0.65
CA SER A 73 11.68 -9.28 0.81
C SER A 73 12.37 -9.16 2.18
N ARG A 74 12.20 -8.03 2.86
CA ARG A 74 12.64 -7.82 4.26
C ARG A 74 11.59 -8.25 5.29
N GLY A 75 10.49 -8.86 4.85
CA GLY A 75 9.40 -9.32 5.71
C GLY A 75 8.31 -8.28 5.98
N GLY A 76 8.27 -7.17 5.23
CA GLY A 76 7.22 -6.16 5.32
C GLY A 76 5.89 -6.66 4.74
N SER A 77 4.80 -6.44 5.45
CA SER A 77 3.44 -6.72 4.97
C SER A 77 2.87 -5.52 4.21
N TYR A 78 2.17 -5.78 3.11
CA TYR A 78 1.50 -4.74 2.31
C TYR A 78 0.06 -5.12 2.01
N ALA A 79 -0.82 -4.12 2.08
CA ALA A 79 -2.22 -4.24 1.74
C ALA A 79 -2.54 -3.33 0.55
N PHE A 80 -3.25 -3.82 -0.45
CA PHE A 80 -3.53 -3.09 -1.69
C PHE A 80 -5.03 -2.91 -1.90
N ASP A 81 -5.46 -1.73 -2.37
CA ASP A 81 -6.77 -1.63 -3.01
C ASP A 81 -6.76 -2.30 -4.40
N GLU A 82 -7.93 -2.47 -5.00
CA GLU A 82 -8.08 -3.13 -6.31
C GLU A 82 -7.18 -2.50 -7.39
N GLU A 83 -7.18 -1.16 -7.46
CA GLU A 83 -6.42 -0.42 -8.47
C GLU A 83 -4.90 -0.58 -8.30
N ALA A 84 -4.40 -0.47 -7.07
CA ALA A 84 -2.99 -0.69 -6.77
C ALA A 84 -2.58 -2.16 -6.96
N TYR A 85 -3.44 -3.11 -6.58
CA TYR A 85 -3.18 -4.53 -6.77
C TYR A 85 -3.09 -4.88 -8.26
N ALA A 86 -4.03 -4.41 -9.09
CA ALA A 86 -4.00 -4.65 -10.53
C ALA A 86 -2.70 -4.13 -11.17
N ARG A 87 -2.25 -2.93 -10.77
CA ARG A 87 -0.97 -2.37 -11.22
C ARG A 87 0.21 -3.19 -10.74
N PHE A 88 0.23 -3.56 -9.46
CA PHE A 88 1.31 -4.36 -8.88
C PHE A 88 1.42 -5.73 -9.56
N ARG A 89 0.29 -6.43 -9.67
CA ARG A 89 0.16 -7.73 -10.32
C ARG A 89 0.69 -7.72 -11.74
N ASN A 90 0.31 -6.73 -12.55
CA ASN A 90 0.77 -6.65 -13.93
C ASN A 90 2.30 -6.57 -14.01
N VAL A 91 2.92 -5.72 -13.17
CA VAL A 91 4.39 -5.60 -13.12
C VAL A 91 5.06 -6.85 -12.53
N ALA A 92 4.45 -7.46 -11.51
CA ALA A 92 4.97 -8.69 -10.90
C ALA A 92 4.96 -9.85 -11.89
N ASN A 93 3.86 -10.03 -12.62
CA ASN A 93 3.73 -11.10 -13.62
C ASN A 93 4.70 -10.91 -14.79
N GLU A 94 4.96 -9.66 -15.22
CA GLU A 94 6.03 -9.35 -16.20
C GLU A 94 7.42 -9.80 -15.72
N ARG A 95 7.66 -9.81 -14.40
CA ARG A 95 8.93 -10.24 -13.79
C ARG A 95 8.96 -11.73 -13.39
N GLY A 96 7.94 -12.51 -13.77
CA GLY A 96 7.89 -13.95 -13.55
C GLY A 96 7.29 -14.38 -12.21
N PHE A 97 6.73 -13.46 -11.43
CA PHE A 97 5.83 -13.84 -10.34
C PHE A 97 4.52 -14.40 -10.94
N VAL A 98 3.84 -15.29 -10.23
CA VAL A 98 2.53 -15.81 -10.66
C VAL A 98 1.49 -15.38 -9.65
N LEU A 99 0.97 -14.16 -9.82
CA LEU A 99 -0.08 -13.61 -8.97
C LEU A 99 -1.47 -13.80 -9.61
N PRO A 100 -2.43 -14.41 -8.89
CA PRO A 100 -3.78 -14.61 -9.40
C PRO A 100 -4.52 -13.28 -9.54
N GLU A 101 -5.57 -13.28 -10.36
CA GLU A 101 -6.59 -12.23 -10.25
C GLU A 101 -7.35 -12.42 -8.95
N GLU A 102 -7.65 -11.32 -8.29
CA GLU A 102 -8.34 -11.32 -7.01
C GLU A 102 -9.64 -10.54 -7.17
N THR A 103 -10.71 -11.04 -6.53
CA THR A 103 -12.00 -10.36 -6.53
C THR A 103 -12.11 -9.52 -5.27
N PHE A 104 -12.18 -8.21 -5.43
CA PHE A 104 -12.40 -7.28 -4.33
C PHE A 104 -13.91 -7.19 -4.10
N VAL A 105 -14.38 -7.74 -2.98
CA VAL A 105 -15.78 -7.64 -2.60
C VAL A 105 -15.97 -6.35 -1.82
N ASP A 106 -16.80 -5.46 -2.33
CA ASP A 106 -17.24 -4.26 -1.63
C ASP A 106 -18.32 -4.65 -0.61
N GLU A 107 -17.95 -4.71 0.67
CA GLU A 107 -18.87 -5.02 1.77
C GLU A 107 -19.53 -3.76 2.40
N GLY A 108 -19.37 -2.56 1.81
CA GLY A 108 -20.00 -1.30 2.28
C GLY A 108 -19.06 -0.09 2.25
N ASP A 109 -19.34 0.97 3.04
CA ASP A 109 -18.64 2.29 3.05
C ASP A 109 -17.09 2.27 3.25
N GLY A 110 -16.46 1.09 3.34
CA GLY A 110 -15.02 0.90 3.45
C GLY A 110 -14.29 0.72 2.11
N ILE A 111 -12.95 0.72 2.16
CA ILE A 111 -12.11 0.39 1.01
C ILE A 111 -11.66 -1.06 1.17
N ALA A 112 -11.97 -1.91 0.18
CA ALA A 112 -11.51 -3.30 0.16
C ALA A 112 -9.98 -3.34 -0.02
N LEU A 113 -9.28 -3.98 0.92
CA LEU A 113 -7.83 -4.12 0.92
C LEU A 113 -7.43 -5.59 0.90
N LEU A 114 -6.54 -5.95 -0.01
CA LEU A 114 -5.95 -7.28 -0.14
C LEU A 114 -4.56 -7.29 0.49
N ASN A 115 -4.38 -8.09 1.55
CA ASN A 115 -3.07 -8.36 2.13
C ASN A 115 -2.28 -9.32 1.24
N LEU A 116 -1.19 -8.84 0.65
CA LEU A 116 -0.33 -9.64 -0.20
C LEU A 116 0.91 -10.11 0.56
N LYS A 117 1.18 -11.42 0.49
CA LYS A 117 2.42 -12.03 0.94
C LYS A 117 3.11 -12.70 -0.24
N LEU A 118 4.36 -12.31 -0.50
CA LEU A 118 5.21 -12.98 -1.49
C LEU A 118 6.14 -13.93 -0.76
N ASP A 119 6.27 -15.15 -1.27
CA ASP A 119 7.31 -16.09 -0.86
C ASP A 119 8.57 -15.79 -1.69
N PHE A 120 9.64 -15.34 -1.02
CA PHE A 120 10.95 -15.04 -1.62
C PHE A 120 11.95 -16.17 -1.37
#